data_AF-A0AAW5TBF5-F1
#
_entry.id   AF-A0AAW5TBF5-F1
#
_cell.length_a   1.000
_cell.length_b   1.000
_cell.length_c   1.000
_cell.angle_alpha   90.00
_cell.angle_beta   90.00
_cell.angle_gamma   90.00
#
_symmetry.space_group_name_H-M   'P 1'
#
loop_
_entity.id
_entity.type
_entity.pdbx_description
1 polymer ?
#
loop_
_entity_poly.entity_id
_entity_poly.type
_entity_poly.pdbx_seq_one_letter_code
_entity_poly.pdbx_strand_id
1 'polypeptide(L)'
;MKAFSRVLVALVTAMAGVLAGLFIGTGTSHAGLDNELSLVDGQDRTLTVQQWDTFLNGVFPLDRNRLTREWFHSGRAKYTVAGPGADDFA
;
A
#
# COMPACT_ATOMS: atom_id res chain seq x y z
N MET A 1 -19.66 -48.67 -4.70
CA MET A 1 -18.57 -48.09 -3.87
C MET A 1 -17.56 -47.27 -4.66
N LYS A 2 -17.08 -47.69 -5.84
CA LYS A 2 -16.07 -46.94 -6.62
C LYS A 2 -16.55 -45.58 -7.15
N ALA A 3 -17.82 -45.44 -7.54
CA ALA A 3 -18.39 -44.17 -8.01
C ALA A 3 -18.52 -43.13 -6.89
N PHE A 4 -19.02 -43.53 -5.72
CA PHE A 4 -19.10 -42.66 -4.54
C PHE A 4 -17.72 -42.20 -4.06
N SER A 5 -16.72 -43.08 -4.09
CA SER A 5 -15.34 -42.73 -3.77
C SER A 5 -14.77 -41.69 -4.75
N ARG A 6 -15.04 -41.83 -6.06
CA ARG A 6 -14.65 -40.84 -7.07
C ARG A 6 -15.31 -39.47 -6.87
N VAL A 7 -16.60 -39.46 -6.54
CA VAL A 7 -17.34 -38.22 -6.26
C VAL A 7 -16.80 -37.53 -5.00
N LEU A 8 -16.53 -38.28 -3.94
CA LEU A 8 -15.96 -37.74 -2.71
C LEU A 8 -14.58 -37.12 -2.94
N VAL A 9 -13.71 -37.81 -3.69
CA VAL A 9 -12.37 -37.29 -4.03
C VAL A 9 -12.48 -36.00 -4.85
N ALA A 10 -13.37 -35.94 -5.84
CA ALA A 10 -13.59 -34.73 -6.64
C ALA A 10 -14.08 -33.54 -5.79
N LEU A 11 -14.92 -33.81 -4.79
CA LEU A 11 -15.46 -32.78 -3.90
C LEU A 11 -14.37 -32.23 -2.96
N VAL A 12 -13.53 -33.12 -2.42
CA VAL A 12 -12.40 -32.76 -1.56
C VAL A 12 -11.35 -31.96 -2.34
N THR A 13 -11.00 -32.36 -3.56
CA THR A 13 -10.02 -31.63 -4.38
C THR A 13 -10.54 -30.26 -4.82
N ALA A 14 -11.83 -30.14 -5.15
CA ALA A 14 -12.45 -28.85 -5.44
C ALA A 14 -12.41 -27.92 -4.22
N MET A 15 -12.79 -28.42 -3.03
CA MET A 15 -12.72 -27.63 -1.80
C MET A 15 -11.29 -27.22 -1.43
N ALA A 16 -10.33 -28.13 -1.57
CA ALA A 16 -8.91 -27.83 -1.35
C ALA A 16 -8.40 -26.75 -2.31
N GLY A 17 -8.82 -26.79 -3.58
CA GLY A 17 -8.48 -25.77 -4.57
C GLY A 17 -9.05 -24.40 -4.24
N VAL A 18 -10.32 -24.33 -3.80
CA VAL A 18 -10.95 -23.06 -3.37
C VAL A 18 -10.25 -22.48 -2.14
N LEU A 19 -9.96 -23.31 -1.13
CA LEU A 19 -9.27 -22.87 0.08
C LEU A 19 -7.85 -22.40 -0.23
N ALA A 20 -7.09 -23.14 -1.03
CA ALA A 20 -5.76 -22.73 -1.46
C ALA A 20 -5.78 -21.41 -2.24
N GLY A 21 -6.76 -21.24 -3.14
CA GLY A 21 -6.93 -19.99 -3.89
C GLY A 21 -7.25 -18.78 -3.00
N LEU A 22 -7.99 -18.97 -1.91
CA LEU A 22 -8.33 -17.89 -0.99
C LEU A 22 -7.09 -17.34 -0.25
N PHE A 23 -6.13 -18.20 0.11
CA PHE A 23 -4.91 -17.78 0.82
C PHE A 23 -3.81 -17.23 -0.09
N ILE A 24 -3.86 -17.53 -1.39
CA ILE A 24 -2.88 -17.02 -2.37
C ILE A 24 -3.36 -15.68 -2.98
N GLY A 25 -4.67 -15.38 -2.93
CA GLY A 25 -5.29 -14.26 -3.64
C GLY A 25 -5.53 -12.98 -2.84
N THR A 26 -5.33 -12.95 -1.52
CA THR A 26 -5.43 -11.69 -0.77
C THR A 26 -4.18 -10.85 -1.02
N GLY A 27 -4.16 -10.13 -2.13
CA GLY A 27 -3.18 -9.08 -2.35
C GLY A 27 -3.30 -8.07 -1.22
N THR A 28 -2.35 -8.08 -0.30
CA THR A 28 -2.21 -7.00 0.67
C THR A 28 -2.02 -5.73 -0.15
N SER A 29 -2.96 -4.79 -0.06
CA SER A 29 -2.72 -3.44 -0.57
C SER A 29 -1.56 -2.88 0.25
N HIS A 30 -0.35 -2.93 -0.29
CA HIS A 30 0.82 -2.38 0.37
C HIS A 30 0.61 -0.87 0.47
N ALA A 31 0.41 -0.39 1.69
CA ALA A 31 0.75 0.97 2.03
C ALA A 31 2.28 1.07 1.88
N GLY A 32 2.76 1.64 0.77
CA GLY A 32 4.18 1.69 0.45
C GLY A 32 4.82 2.95 1.01
N LEU A 33 5.93 2.82 1.72
CA LEU A 33 6.83 3.94 1.97
C LEU A 33 7.59 4.22 0.67
N ASP A 34 7.42 5.40 0.09
CA ASP A 34 8.07 5.79 -1.16
C ASP A 34 9.47 6.35 -0.89
N ASN A 35 9.61 7.18 0.14
CA ASN A 35 10.86 7.81 0.53
C ASN A 35 10.78 8.38 1.96
N GLU A 36 11.94 8.52 2.59
CA GLU A 36 12.09 9.16 3.89
C GLU A 36 13.42 9.90 4.00
N LEU A 37 13.46 10.90 4.88
CA LEU A 37 14.67 11.60 5.25
C LEU A 37 14.66 11.89 6.75
N SER A 38 15.82 11.70 7.39
CA SER A 38 16.02 12.06 8.79
C SER A 38 17.09 13.14 8.94
N LEU A 39 16.86 14.07 9.86
CA LEU A 39 17.75 15.18 10.19
C LEU A 39 17.81 15.35 11.71
N VAL A 40 19.01 15.55 12.25
CA VAL A 40 19.18 16.04 13.62
C VAL A 40 19.12 17.55 13.60
N ASP A 41 18.18 18.14 14.34
CA ASP A 41 17.99 19.59 14.39
C ASP A 41 18.88 20.28 15.44
N GLY A 42 18.76 21.60 15.57
CA GLY A 42 19.56 22.39 16.52
C GLY A 42 19.21 22.20 18.00
N GLN A 43 18.23 21.35 18.33
CA GLN A 43 17.80 21.02 19.69
C GLN A 43 18.05 19.55 20.02
N ASP A 44 18.93 18.89 19.26
CA ASP A 44 19.27 17.47 19.38
C ASP A 44 18.07 16.52 19.21
N ARG A 45 17.06 16.93 18.42
CA ARG A 45 15.95 16.06 18.03
C ARG A 45 16.21 15.44 16.67
N THR A 46 15.89 14.16 16.54
CA THR A 46 15.87 13.49 15.24
C THR A 46 14.49 13.64 14.63
N LEU A 47 14.41 14.41 13.55
CA LEU A 47 13.19 14.65 12.79
C LEU A 47 13.21 13.72 11.56
N THR A 48 12.20 12.87 11.43
CA THR A 48 12.00 12.02 10.25
C THR A 48 10.74 12.44 9.53
N VAL A 49 10.84 12.67 8.23
CA VAL A 49 9.69 12.91 7.34
C VAL A 49 9.61 11.79 6.32
N GLN A 50 8.38 11.35 6.02
CA GLN A 50 8.12 10.21 5.15
C GLN A 50 7.01 10.52 4.15
N GLN A 51 7.17 10.02 2.93
CA GLN A 51 6.17 10.05 1.88
C GLN A 51 5.70 8.62 1.59
N TRP A 52 4.39 8.43 1.55
CA TRP A 52 3.74 7.12 1.39
C TRP A 52 2.67 7.18 0.29
N ASP A 53 2.50 6.08 -0.42
CA ASP A 53 1.42 5.85 -1.39
C ASP A 53 1.27 6.94 -2.45
N THR A 54 2.40 7.48 -2.92
CA THR A 54 2.41 8.58 -3.88
C THR A 54 1.94 8.08 -5.23
N PHE A 55 0.86 8.68 -5.70
CA PHE A 55 0.32 8.40 -7.02
C PHE A 55 0.02 9.71 -7.75
N LEU A 56 0.66 9.89 -8.90
CA LEU A 56 0.38 10.96 -9.84
C LEU A 56 -0.38 10.40 -11.03
N ASN A 57 -1.70 10.60 -11.01
CA ASN A 57 -2.59 10.11 -12.05
C ASN A 57 -2.73 11.13 -13.18
N GLY A 58 -1.97 10.95 -14.26
CA GLY A 58 -2.12 11.76 -15.47
C GLY A 58 -3.48 11.52 -16.15
N VAL A 59 -4.18 12.60 -16.49
CA VAL A 59 -5.49 12.55 -17.16
C VAL A 59 -5.48 13.31 -18.47
N PHE A 60 -6.47 13.05 -19.32
CA PHE A 60 -6.68 13.87 -20.50
C PHE A 60 -7.03 15.30 -20.06
N PRO A 61 -6.33 16.33 -20.57
CA PRO A 61 -6.60 17.71 -20.20
C PRO A 61 -8.04 18.11 -20.50
N LEU A 62 -8.69 18.74 -19.51
CA LEU A 62 -10.09 19.18 -19.65
C LEU A 62 -10.29 20.19 -20.78
N ASP A 63 -9.26 21.00 -21.06
CA ASP A 63 -9.22 22.00 -22.12
C ASP A 63 -9.03 21.43 -23.53
N ARG A 64 -8.81 20.11 -23.66
CA ARG A 64 -8.51 19.39 -24.92
C ARG A 64 -7.29 19.92 -25.67
N ASN A 65 -6.41 20.67 -25.01
CA ASN A 65 -5.20 21.19 -25.60
C ASN A 65 -4.09 20.13 -25.54
N ARG A 66 -3.44 19.86 -26.68
CA ARG A 66 -2.35 18.86 -26.78
C ARG A 66 -1.09 19.25 -26.00
N LEU A 67 -0.96 20.51 -25.61
CA LEU A 67 0.19 21.02 -24.87
C LEU A 67 -0.06 21.08 -23.35
N THR A 68 -1.32 21.05 -22.91
CA THR A 68 -1.66 21.02 -21.49
C THR A 68 -1.37 19.63 -20.91
N ARG A 69 -0.96 19.58 -19.65
CA ARG A 69 -0.78 18.36 -18.86
C ARG A 69 -1.56 18.54 -17.58
N GLU A 70 -2.38 17.56 -17.22
CA GLU A 70 -3.24 17.62 -16.05
C GLU A 70 -3.13 16.28 -15.30
N TRP A 71 -3.17 16.34 -13.97
CA TRP A 71 -3.07 15.16 -13.11
C TRP A 71 -3.79 15.35 -11.79
N PHE A 72 -4.14 14.24 -11.14
CA PHE A 72 -4.54 14.19 -9.74
C PHE A 72 -3.41 13.61 -8.89
N HIS A 73 -3.10 14.25 -7.76
CA HIS A 73 -2.09 13.79 -6.81
C HIS A 73 -2.76 13.18 -5.58
N SER A 74 -2.41 11.94 -5.29
CA SER A 74 -2.76 11.24 -4.06
C SER A 74 -1.48 10.82 -3.34
N GLY A 75 -1.50 10.82 -2.01
CA GLY A 75 -0.38 10.39 -1.19
C GLY A 75 -0.63 10.66 0.29
N ARG A 76 0.26 10.17 1.14
CA ARG A 76 0.25 10.37 2.59
C ARG A 76 1.62 10.89 3.04
N ALA A 77 1.60 11.96 3.82
CA ALA A 77 2.78 12.43 4.53
C ALA A 77 2.71 11.97 6.00
N LYS A 78 3.82 11.50 6.53
CA LYS A 78 3.97 11.18 7.96
C LYS A 78 5.24 11.82 8.50
N TYR A 79 5.26 12.10 9.79
CA TYR A 79 6.44 12.59 10.48
C TYR A 79 6.63 11.83 11.80
N THR A 80 7.88 11.74 12.25
CA THR A 80 8.26 11.23 13.56
C THR A 80 9.29 12.18 14.17
N VAL A 81 9.14 12.47 15.45
CA VAL A 81 10.12 13.24 16.23
C VAL A 81 10.62 12.34 17.35
N ALA A 82 11.95 12.25 17.50
CA ALA A 82 12.58 11.54 18.61
C ALA A 82 13.60 12.44 19.30
N GLY A 83 13.83 12.23 20.60
CA GLY A 83 14.77 13.03 21.40
C GLY A 83 14.05 13.96 22.40
N PRO A 84 14.75 15.00 22.89
CA PRO A 84 14.21 15.91 23.90
C PRO A 84 12.93 16.61 23.42
N GLY A 85 11.89 16.63 24.26
CA GLY A 85 10.62 17.30 23.93
C GLY A 85 9.83 16.65 22.79
N ALA A 86 10.14 15.39 22.41
CA ALA A 86 9.38 14.69 21.36
C ALA A 86 7.89 14.53 21.71
N ASP A 87 7.56 14.42 23.00
CA ASP A 87 6.17 14.28 23.48
C ASP A 87 5.29 15.51 23.15
N ASP A 88 5.89 16.67 22.89
CA ASP A 88 5.17 17.88 22.47
C ASP A 88 4.59 17.76 21.04
N PHE A 89 4.93 16.69 20.31
CA PHE A 89 4.58 16.46 18.90
C PHE A 89 3.70 15.21 18.65
N ALA A 90 3.26 14.55 19.74
CA ALA A 90 2.48 13.31 19.72
C ALA A 90 1.00 13.51 19.36
#